data_AF-A0A535L788-F1
#
_entry.id   AF-A0A535L788-F1
#
_cell.length_a   1.000
_cell.length_b   1.000
_cell.length_c   1.000
_cell.angle_alpha   90.00
_cell.angle_beta   90.00
_cell.angle_gamma   90.00
#
_symmetry.space_group_name_H-M   'P 1'
#
loop_
_entity.id
_entity.type
_entity.pdbx_description
1 polymer ?
#
loop_
_entity_poly.entity_id
_entity_poly.type
_entity_poly.pdbx_seq_one_letter_code
_entity_poly.pdbx_strand_id
1 'polypeptide(L)'
;MADPPSLLKDCTAYATQDDPFTQPQVDTARKLLEQGGVKTVSSQVYPSETTDYTPIAQKMIASGAQVIVTGTLLPDIVAYIQAFKQQHYNPQAIIAT
;
A
#
# COMPACT_ATOMS: atom_id res chain seq x y z
N MET A 1 14.10 -28.30 8.64
CA MET A 1 14.19 -26.84 8.85
C MET A 1 13.50 -26.24 7.64
N ALA A 2 12.26 -25.77 7.79
CA ALA A 2 11.51 -25.20 6.67
C ALA A 2 12.12 -23.84 6.33
N ASP A 3 12.33 -23.56 5.04
CA ASP A 3 12.67 -22.20 4.60
C ASP A 3 11.61 -21.22 5.15
N PRO A 4 12.01 -20.00 5.57
CA PRO A 4 11.05 -18.93 5.78
C PRO A 4 10.18 -18.80 4.52
N PRO A 5 8.87 -18.53 4.64
CA PRO A 5 8.03 -18.28 3.47
C PRO A 5 8.75 -17.28 2.56
N SER A 6 8.95 -17.65 1.30
CA SER A 6 9.75 -16.90 0.36
C SER A 6 9.13 -15.52 0.13
N LEU A 7 9.54 -14.52 0.91
CA LEU A 7 9.18 -13.10 0.77
C LEU A 7 9.54 -12.55 -0.64
N LEU A 8 10.36 -13.29 -1.40
CA LEU A 8 10.83 -12.98 -2.76
C LEU A 8 9.74 -12.97 -3.84
N LYS A 9 8.46 -13.25 -3.53
CA LYS A 9 7.37 -13.23 -4.52
C LYS A 9 6.21 -12.29 -4.18
N ASP A 10 6.29 -11.56 -3.09
CA ASP A 10 5.20 -10.67 -2.71
C ASP A 10 5.20 -9.41 -3.58
N CYS A 11 4.07 -9.17 -4.22
CA CYS A 11 3.81 -7.95 -4.96
C CYS A 11 3.30 -6.90 -3.97
N THR A 12 3.94 -5.73 -3.90
CA THR A 12 3.55 -4.66 -2.99
C THR A 12 2.95 -3.48 -3.76
N ALA A 13 1.88 -2.90 -3.22
CA ALA A 13 1.34 -1.62 -3.67
C ALA A 13 1.51 -0.54 -2.59
N TYR A 14 1.80 0.67 -3.04
CA TYR A 14 2.03 1.84 -2.20
C TYR A 14 1.01 2.94 -2.52
N ALA A 15 0.45 3.56 -1.48
CA ALA A 15 -0.34 4.79 -1.61
C ALA A 15 -0.02 5.73 -0.45
N THR A 16 0.46 6.94 -0.73
CA THR A 16 0.81 7.91 0.32
C THR A 16 0.31 9.30 -0.01
N GLN A 17 -0.14 10.03 1.01
CA GLN A 17 -0.41 11.44 0.88
C GLN A 17 0.88 12.21 0.62
N ASP A 18 0.81 13.27 -0.19
CA ASP A 18 1.86 14.26 -0.38
C ASP A 18 1.94 15.16 0.86
N ASP A 19 2.59 14.64 1.90
CA ASP A 19 2.83 15.39 3.13
C ASP A 19 4.21 15.03 3.73
N PRO A 20 4.79 15.94 4.53
CA PRO A 20 6.17 15.80 5.00
C PRO A 20 6.37 14.71 6.07
N PHE A 21 5.30 14.08 6.56
CA PHE A 21 5.36 13.02 7.56
C PHE A 21 5.19 11.62 6.95
N THR A 22 4.16 11.41 6.14
CA THR A 22 3.81 10.06 5.65
C THR A 22 4.68 9.64 4.46
N GLN A 23 4.89 10.51 3.48
CA GLN A 23 5.60 10.18 2.25
C GLN A 23 7.05 9.71 2.49
N PRO A 24 7.89 10.39 3.30
CA PRO A 24 9.26 9.93 3.54
C PRO A 24 9.34 8.52 4.14
N GLN A 25 8.34 8.13 4.93
CA GLN A 25 8.27 6.79 5.52
C GLN A 25 7.92 5.74 4.48
N VAL A 26 6.91 6.01 3.63
CA VAL A 26 6.51 5.10 2.54
C VAL A 26 7.63 4.97 1.50
N ASP A 27 8.31 6.06 1.15
CA ASP A 27 9.47 6.04 0.25
C ASP A 27 10.62 5.21 0.83
N THR A 28 10.87 5.32 2.13
CA THR A 28 11.87 4.50 2.82
C THR A 28 11.49 3.02 2.82
N ALA A 29 10.23 2.70 3.14
CA ALA A 29 9.73 1.33 3.13
C ALA A 29 9.83 0.72 1.72
N ARG A 30 9.39 1.44 0.69
CA ARG A 30 9.50 1.03 -0.71
C ARG A 30 10.95 0.73 -1.09
N LYS A 31 11.87 1.63 -0.78
CA LYS A 31 13.31 1.45 -1.06
C LYS A 31 13.86 0.19 -0.39
N LEU A 32 13.55 -0.04 0.88
CA LEU A 32 14.02 -1.22 1.63
C LEU A 32 13.43 -2.53 1.07
N LEU A 33 12.14 -2.52 0.71
CA LEU A 33 11.46 -3.67 0.12
C LEU A 33 12.02 -4.00 -1.28
N GLU A 34 12.20 -3.00 -2.14
CA GLU A 34 12.80 -3.16 -3.47
C GLU A 34 14.25 -3.69 -3.37
N GLN A 35 15.04 -3.19 -2.43
CA GLN A 35 16.38 -3.71 -2.14
C GLN A 35 16.37 -5.16 -1.65
N GLY A 36 15.32 -5.57 -0.95
CA GLY A 36 15.06 -6.94 -0.51
C GLY A 36 14.49 -7.87 -1.58
N GLY A 37 14.31 -7.38 -2.82
CA GLY A 37 13.79 -8.18 -3.94
C GLY A 37 12.25 -8.27 -4.02
N VAL A 38 11.52 -7.46 -3.25
CA VAL A 38 10.06 -7.38 -3.31
C VAL A 38 9.65 -6.58 -4.54
N LYS A 39 8.64 -7.04 -5.28
CA LYS A 39 8.19 -6.40 -6.51
C LYS A 39 7.15 -5.32 -6.23
N THR A 40 7.44 -4.07 -6.60
CA THR A 40 6.45 -2.99 -6.66
C THR A 40 5.50 -3.20 -7.85
N VAL A 41 4.19 -3.28 -7.61
CA VAL A 41 3.16 -3.42 -8.67
C VAL A 41 2.27 -2.19 -8.83
N SER A 42 2.20 -1.33 -7.81
CA SER A 42 1.55 -0.03 -7.88
C SER A 42 2.21 0.93 -6.90
N SER A 43 2.37 2.18 -7.29
CA SER A 43 2.80 3.25 -6.39
C SER A 43 2.03 4.52 -6.75
N GLN A 44 1.55 5.23 -5.75
CA GLN A 44 0.83 6.49 -5.93
C GLN A 44 1.11 7.44 -4.77
N VAL A 45 1.54 8.65 -5.11
CA VAL A 45 1.46 9.80 -4.22
C VAL A 45 0.20 10.57 -4.59
N TYR A 46 -0.61 10.96 -3.62
CA TYR A 46 -1.85 11.71 -3.84
C TYR A 46 -1.86 13.06 -3.09
N PRO A 47 -2.51 14.12 -3.63
CA PRO A 47 -2.51 15.43 -3.00
C PRO A 47 -3.12 15.42 -1.58
N SER A 48 -2.62 16.28 -0.69
CA SER A 48 -3.12 16.39 0.69
C SER A 48 -4.57 16.85 0.82
N GLU A 49 -5.11 17.51 -0.22
CA GLU A 49 -6.49 17.95 -0.31
C GLU A 49 -7.45 16.89 -0.89
N THR A 50 -6.96 15.66 -1.14
CA THR A 50 -7.79 14.57 -1.68
C THR A 50 -8.95 14.25 -0.76
N THR A 51 -10.18 14.26 -1.30
CA THR A 51 -11.41 13.91 -0.56
C THR A 51 -12.12 12.67 -1.11
N ASP A 52 -11.77 12.23 -2.33
CA ASP A 52 -12.23 10.97 -2.91
C ASP A 52 -11.07 9.98 -3.05
N TYR A 53 -11.08 8.97 -2.18
CA TYR A 53 -10.07 7.94 -2.09
C TYR A 53 -10.41 6.69 -2.93
N THR A 54 -11.60 6.65 -3.54
CA THR A 54 -12.11 5.49 -4.29
C THR A 54 -11.17 5.10 -5.44
N PRO A 55 -10.66 6.03 -6.28
CA PRO A 55 -9.77 5.67 -7.38
C PRO A 55 -8.45 5.07 -6.90
N ILE A 56 -7.94 5.53 -5.76
CA ILE A 56 -6.68 5.06 -5.17
C ILE A 56 -6.85 3.64 -4.64
N ALA A 57 -7.96 3.38 -3.92
CA ALA A 57 -8.31 2.04 -3.47
C ALA A 57 -8.47 1.06 -4.64
N GLN A 58 -9.19 1.46 -5.69
CA GLN A 58 -9.38 0.65 -6.89
C GLN A 58 -8.06 0.31 -7.58
N LYS A 59 -7.11 1.25 -7.62
CA LYS A 59 -5.77 0.99 -8.18
C LYS A 59 -5.00 -0.05 -7.36
N MET A 60 -5.10 -0.02 -6.03
CA MET A 60 -4.50 -1.04 -5.17
C MET A 60 -5.15 -2.40 -5.37
N ILE A 61 -6.48 -2.47 -5.39
CA ILE A 61 -7.24 -3.72 -5.61
C ILE A 61 -6.90 -4.32 -6.98
N ALA A 62 -6.92 -3.52 -8.04
CA ALA A 62 -6.63 -3.95 -9.40
C ALA A 62 -5.18 -4.42 -9.60
N SER A 63 -4.25 -3.97 -8.75
CA SER A 63 -2.86 -4.42 -8.79
C SER A 63 -2.67 -5.87 -8.33
N GLY A 64 -3.62 -6.42 -7.57
CA GLY A 64 -3.50 -7.74 -6.96
C GLY A 64 -2.34 -7.86 -5.98
N ALA A 65 -1.88 -6.74 -5.42
CA ALA A 65 -0.81 -6.75 -4.43
C ALA A 65 -1.16 -7.65 -3.24
N GLN A 66 -0.15 -8.28 -2.66
CA GLN A 66 -0.29 -9.11 -1.46
C GLN A 66 0.07 -8.29 -0.21
N VAL A 67 0.85 -7.23 -0.37
CA VAL A 67 1.19 -6.28 0.68
C VAL A 67 0.75 -4.89 0.26
N ILE A 68 0.09 -4.18 1.17
CA ILE A 68 -0.30 -2.79 1.02
C ILE A 68 0.51 -1.96 2.03
N VAL A 69 1.24 -0.96 1.54
CA VAL A 69 1.97 -0.01 2.39
C VAL A 69 1.40 1.37 2.14
N THR A 70 0.88 2.02 3.17
CA THR A 70 0.20 3.31 3.02
C THR A 70 0.69 4.36 3.99
N GLY A 71 0.73 5.60 3.51
CA GLY A 71 0.96 6.79 4.31
C GLY A 71 -0.31 7.63 4.29
N THR A 72 -1.10 7.58 5.35
CA THR A 72 -2.53 7.93 5.30
C THR A 72 -2.97 8.66 6.56
N LEU A 73 -3.98 9.52 6.42
CA LEU A 73 -4.77 9.96 7.55
C LEU A 73 -5.98 9.04 7.78
N LEU A 74 -6.70 9.27 8.88
CA LEU A 74 -7.83 8.44 9.29
C LEU A 74 -8.92 8.30 8.20
N PRO A 75 -9.35 9.36 7.48
CA PRO A 75 -10.38 9.23 6.44
C PRO A 75 -9.96 8.29 5.31
N ASP A 76 -8.70 8.38 4.89
CA ASP A 76 -8.09 7.70 3.77
C ASP A 76 -8.04 6.18 4.04
N ILE A 77 -7.47 5.79 5.19
CA ILE A 77 -7.34 4.37 5.54
C ILE A 77 -8.71 3.73 5.78
N VAL A 78 -9.67 4.46 6.35
CA VAL A 78 -11.05 3.98 6.49
C VAL A 78 -11.68 3.72 5.13
N ALA A 79 -11.52 4.64 4.17
CA ALA A 79 -12.04 4.48 2.82
C ALA A 79 -11.39 3.28 2.09
N TYR A 80 -10.07 3.09 2.22
CA TYR A 80 -9.36 1.96 1.63
C TYR A 80 -9.86 0.62 2.20
N ILE A 81 -9.93 0.49 3.52
CA ILE A 81 -10.41 -0.74 4.18
C ILE A 81 -11.87 -1.03 3.81
N GLN A 82 -12.72 -0.01 3.70
CA GLN A 82 -14.10 -0.19 3.23
C GLN A 82 -14.14 -0.72 1.80
N ALA A 83 -13.37 -0.14 0.88
CA ALA A 83 -13.29 -0.59 -0.50
C ALA A 83 -12.74 -2.03 -0.61
N PHE A 84 -11.70 -2.36 0.18
CA PHE A 84 -11.13 -3.71 0.22
C PHE A 84 -12.17 -4.74 0.67
N LYS A 85 -12.94 -4.42 1.71
CA LYS A 85 -14.04 -5.28 2.19
C LYS A 85 -15.14 -5.44 1.14
N GLN A 86 -15.55 -4.37 0.47
CA GLN A 86 -16.60 -4.41 -0.57
C GLN A 86 -16.18 -5.23 -1.78
N GLN A 87 -14.90 -5.21 -2.15
CA GLN A 87 -14.36 -5.94 -3.29
C GLN A 87 -13.79 -7.32 -2.91
N HIS A 88 -13.98 -7.77 -1.67
CA HIS A 88 -13.41 -9.02 -1.15
C HIS A 88 -11.89 -9.14 -1.36
N TYR A 89 -11.19 -8.01 -1.36
CA TYR A 89 -9.75 -7.95 -1.52
C TYR A 89 -9.07 -8.08 -0.15
N ASN A 90 -8.25 -9.12 0.02
CA ASN A 90 -7.62 -9.48 1.29
C ASN A 90 -6.10 -9.60 1.14
N PRO A 91 -5.35 -8.48 1.20
CA PRO A 91 -3.89 -8.54 1.22
C PRO A 91 -3.42 -9.28 2.47
N GLN A 92 -2.26 -9.95 2.38
CA GLN A 92 -1.65 -10.65 3.50
C GLN A 92 -1.20 -9.71 4.61
N ALA A 93 -0.79 -8.49 4.24
CA ALA A 93 -0.38 -7.46 5.18
C ALA A 93 -0.82 -6.07 4.72
N ILE A 94 -1.19 -5.25 5.69
CA ILE A 94 -1.45 -3.82 5.53
C ILE A 94 -0.58 -3.10 6.56
N ILE A 95 0.30 -2.22 6.08
CA ILE A 95 1.19 -1.40 6.90
C ILE A 95 0.77 0.04 6.66
N ALA A 96 0.30 0.72 7.70
CA ALA A 96 -0.16 2.10 7.62
C ALA A 96 0.60 2.97 8.62
N THR A 97 1.00 4.17 8.18
CA THR A 97 1.63 5.23 8.99
C THR A 97 0.88 6.54 8.82
#